data_AF-A0A850BME4-F1
#
_entry.id   AF-A0A850BME4-F1
#
_cell.length_a   1.000
_cell.length_b   1.000
_cell.length_c   1.000
_cell.angle_alpha   90.00
_cell.angle_beta   90.00
_cell.angle_gamma   90.00
#
_symmetry.space_group_name_H-M   'P 1'
#
loop_
_entity.id
_entity.type
_entity.pdbx_description
1 polymer ?
#
loop_
_entity_poly.entity_id
_entity_poly.type
_entity_poly.pdbx_seq_one_letter_code
_entity_poly.pdbx_strand_id
1 'polypeptide(L)'
;MPAFATAFVALTVASPALAEEPTQAALAEEPDAVGPRRYPPSSVRPKIIIAGVAVTGLAYGGALLGAALAPDLPGMVDMRIPVVGPWISLAQMDCPADEEDCSAELVLRGVLTVADGLMQLGGLAIIGEGIFMTTEATAPAEPKPQAFTIRAAPVVTGSMTGIGILGTF
;
A
#
# COMPACT_ATOMS: atom_id res chain seq x y z
N MET A 1 -13.88 -28.71 -24.02
CA MET A 1 -12.79 -27.83 -24.50
C MET A 1 -12.98 -26.45 -23.89
N PRO A 2 -12.43 -26.15 -22.70
CA PRO A 2 -12.48 -24.81 -22.14
C PRO A 2 -11.37 -23.92 -22.72
N ALA A 3 -11.74 -22.70 -23.09
CA ALA A 3 -10.84 -21.68 -23.64
C ALA A 3 -10.06 -21.01 -22.50
N PHE A 4 -8.74 -21.16 -22.50
CA PHE A 4 -7.85 -20.43 -21.61
C PHE A 4 -7.67 -19.00 -22.14
N ALA A 5 -8.17 -18.02 -21.38
CA ALA A 5 -7.94 -16.61 -21.62
C ALA A 5 -6.54 -16.24 -21.07
N THR A 6 -5.58 -16.04 -21.96
CA THR A 6 -4.23 -15.59 -21.66
C THR A 6 -4.25 -14.11 -21.27
N ALA A 7 -4.15 -13.81 -19.98
CA ALA A 7 -3.89 -12.47 -19.49
C ALA A 7 -2.40 -12.15 -19.64
N PHE A 8 -2.07 -11.22 -20.55
CA PHE A 8 -0.72 -10.71 -20.74
C PHE A 8 -0.36 -9.76 -19.58
N VAL A 9 0.49 -10.20 -18.67
CA VAL A 9 1.12 -9.32 -17.67
C VAL A 9 2.25 -8.58 -18.36
N ALA A 10 2.11 -7.27 -18.52
CA ALA A 10 3.16 -6.41 -19.05
C ALA A 10 4.27 -6.22 -18.00
N LEU A 11 5.36 -6.99 -18.11
CA LEU A 11 6.60 -6.75 -17.39
C LEU A 11 7.22 -5.45 -17.91
N THR A 12 7.14 -4.37 -17.14
CA THR A 12 7.96 -3.18 -17.40
C THR A 12 9.41 -3.52 -17.06
N VAL A 13 10.22 -3.75 -18.09
CA VAL A 13 11.67 -3.91 -17.98
C VAL A 13 12.26 -2.58 -17.48
N ALA A 14 12.66 -2.53 -16.22
CA ALA A 14 13.50 -1.44 -15.72
C ALA A 14 14.87 -1.54 -16.40
N SER A 15 15.27 -0.50 -17.12
CA SER A 15 16.62 -0.40 -17.67
C SER A 15 17.66 -0.57 -16.54
N PRO A 16 18.74 -1.35 -16.74
CA PRO A 16 19.81 -1.41 -15.77
C PRO A 16 20.46 -0.02 -15.72
N ALA A 17 20.27 0.70 -14.62
CA ALA A 17 21.08 1.86 -14.30
C ALA A 17 22.51 1.34 -14.10
N LEU A 18 23.38 1.61 -15.08
CA LEU A 18 24.82 1.44 -14.90
C LEU A 18 25.24 2.28 -13.70
N ALA A 19 25.79 1.61 -12.68
CA ALA A 19 26.37 2.26 -11.52
C ALA A 19 27.60 3.05 -11.99
N GLU A 20 27.47 4.37 -12.07
CA GLU A 20 28.59 5.27 -12.27
C GLU A 20 29.42 5.26 -10.99
N GLU A 21 30.67 4.80 -11.07
CA GLU A 21 31.59 4.77 -9.92
C GLU A 21 31.79 6.21 -9.41
N PRO A 22 31.56 6.47 -8.11
CA PRO A 22 31.70 7.82 -7.58
C PRO A 22 33.18 8.19 -7.56
N THR A 23 33.56 9.09 -8.47
CA THR A 23 34.86 9.76 -8.47
C THR A 23 35.13 10.33 -7.08
N GLN A 24 36.17 9.81 -6.41
CA GLN A 24 36.56 10.06 -5.01
C GLN A 24 36.90 11.54 -4.69
N ALA A 25 36.82 12.43 -5.67
CA ALA A 25 36.97 13.88 -5.53
C ALA A 25 35.75 14.58 -4.89
N ALA A 26 34.60 13.88 -4.74
CA ALA A 26 33.40 14.42 -4.09
C ALA A 26 33.39 14.27 -2.55
N LEU A 27 34.45 13.74 -1.93
CA LEU A 27 34.54 13.52 -0.48
C LEU A 27 35.08 14.73 0.31
N ALA A 28 35.33 15.87 -0.35
CA ALA A 28 35.85 17.08 0.27
C ALA A 28 34.90 18.29 0.22
N GLU A 29 33.58 18.03 0.11
CA GLU A 29 32.57 19.08 0.31
C GLU A 29 31.94 18.88 1.69
N GLU A 30 32.41 19.68 2.63
CA GLU A 30 31.88 19.85 3.99
C GLU A 30 30.39 20.25 3.89
N PRO A 31 29.40 19.40 4.29
CA PRO A 31 28.00 19.66 4.01
C PRO A 31 27.40 20.58 5.10
N ASP A 32 27.99 21.76 5.31
CA ASP A 32 27.46 22.80 6.19
C ASP A 32 26.91 24.02 5.43
N ALA A 33 26.72 23.90 4.12
CA ALA A 33 25.83 24.78 3.38
C ALA A 33 24.36 24.35 3.59
N VAL A 34 23.86 24.50 4.81
CA VAL A 34 22.45 24.26 5.16
C VAL A 34 21.57 25.30 4.48
N GLY A 35 21.23 25.07 3.22
CA GLY A 35 20.05 25.68 2.61
C GLY A 35 18.81 25.35 3.46
N PRO A 36 17.78 26.21 3.50
CA PRO A 36 16.59 25.95 4.30
C PRO A 36 16.03 24.57 3.95
N ARG A 37 15.92 23.67 4.95
CA ARG A 37 15.38 22.32 4.76
C ARG A 37 14.01 22.44 4.12
N ARG A 38 13.91 22.03 2.86
CA ARG A 38 12.66 22.07 2.11
C ARG A 38 11.90 20.78 2.40
N TYR A 39 10.89 20.89 3.26
CA TYR A 39 10.01 19.76 3.56
C TYR A 39 9.04 19.53 2.41
N PRO A 40 8.57 18.28 2.20
CA PRO A 40 7.49 18.02 1.26
C PRO A 40 6.18 18.67 1.73
N PRO A 41 5.28 19.05 0.81
CA PRO A 41 3.98 19.60 1.17
C PRO A 41 3.13 18.55 1.89
N SER A 42 2.30 18.99 2.84
CA SER A 42 1.52 18.09 3.71
C SER A 42 0.51 17.20 2.97
N SER A 43 0.16 17.55 1.73
CA SER A 43 -0.70 16.76 0.85
C SER A 43 -0.06 15.46 0.35
N VAL A 44 1.26 15.31 0.45
CA VAL A 44 1.97 14.09 0.01
C VAL A 44 1.79 12.96 1.01
N ARG A 45 1.72 13.28 2.31
CA ARG A 45 1.59 12.28 3.38
C ARG A 45 0.41 11.32 3.19
N PRO A 46 -0.83 11.79 3.01
CA PRO A 46 -1.95 10.88 2.78
C PRO A 46 -1.82 10.11 1.46
N LYS A 47 -1.20 10.67 0.42
CA LYS A 47 -1.00 9.98 -0.86
C LYS A 47 -0.06 8.79 -0.74
N ILE A 48 1.06 8.96 -0.01
CA ILE A 48 2.00 7.88 0.27
C ILE A 48 1.32 6.76 1.06
N ILE A 49 0.59 7.11 2.12
CA ILE A 49 -0.15 6.12 2.93
C ILE A 49 -1.15 5.36 2.05
N ILE A 50 -1.95 6.05 1.24
CA ILE A 50 -2.92 5.43 0.34
C ILE A 50 -2.22 4.52 -0.68
N ALA A 51 -1.09 4.95 -1.24
CA ALA A 51 -0.31 4.14 -2.16
C ALA A 51 0.18 2.84 -1.50
N GLY A 52 0.74 2.91 -0.29
CA GLY A 52 1.18 1.73 0.46
C GLY A 52 0.02 0.80 0.84
N VAL A 53 -1.15 1.35 1.20
CA VAL A 53 -2.39 0.57 1.43
C VAL A 53 -2.83 -0.14 0.16
N ALA A 54 -2.83 0.55 -0.98
CA ALA A 54 -3.22 -0.04 -2.26
C ALA A 54 -2.29 -1.19 -2.66
N VAL A 55 -0.97 -1.01 -2.54
CA VAL A 55 0.01 -2.07 -2.81
C VAL A 55 -0.18 -3.27 -1.90
N THR A 56 -0.27 -3.04 -0.58
CA THR A 56 -0.46 -4.12 0.40
C THR A 56 -1.77 -4.86 0.17
N GLY A 57 -2.85 -4.12 -0.10
CA GLY A 57 -4.19 -4.67 -0.33
C GLY A 57 -4.27 -5.50 -1.61
N LEU A 58 -3.62 -5.06 -2.69
CA LEU A 58 -3.57 -5.81 -3.94
C LEU A 58 -2.76 -7.10 -3.80
N ALA A 59 -1.60 -7.05 -3.14
CA ALA A 59 -0.79 -8.22 -2.87
C ALA A 59 -1.57 -9.24 -2.02
N TYR A 60 -2.02 -8.84 -0.84
CA TYR A 60 -2.79 -9.71 0.04
C TYR A 60 -4.10 -10.22 -0.59
N GLY A 61 -4.78 -9.40 -1.40
CA GLY A 61 -5.94 -9.83 -2.18
C GLY A 61 -5.61 -10.92 -3.20
N GLY A 62 -4.45 -10.83 -3.86
CA GLY A 62 -3.92 -11.89 -4.71
C GLY A 62 -3.63 -13.18 -3.94
N ALA A 63 -3.00 -13.07 -2.76
CA ALA A 63 -2.73 -14.21 -1.89
C ALA A 63 -4.03 -14.92 -1.44
N LEU A 64 -5.05 -14.15 -1.04
CA LEU A 64 -6.37 -14.68 -0.69
C LEU A 64 -7.04 -15.38 -1.87
N LEU A 65 -6.97 -14.79 -3.06
CA LEU A 65 -7.53 -15.40 -4.26
C LEU A 65 -6.81 -16.71 -4.60
N GLY A 66 -5.48 -16.75 -4.53
CA GLY A 66 -4.70 -17.97 -4.69
C GLY A 66 -5.13 -19.05 -3.71
N ALA A 67 -5.25 -18.71 -2.42
CA ALA A 67 -5.69 -19.61 -1.36
C ALA A 67 -7.13 -20.13 -1.55
N ALA A 68 -7.98 -19.39 -2.27
CA ALA A 68 -9.35 -19.78 -2.58
C ALA A 68 -9.43 -20.67 -3.82
N LEU A 69 -8.57 -20.45 -4.83
CA LEU A 69 -8.57 -21.18 -6.08
C LEU A 69 -7.84 -22.53 -5.99
N ALA A 70 -6.86 -22.65 -5.10
CA ALA A 70 -6.06 -23.87 -4.94
C ALA A 70 -5.92 -24.27 -3.46
N PRO A 71 -7.02 -24.56 -2.76
CA PRO A 71 -6.99 -24.86 -1.32
C PRO A 71 -6.28 -26.18 -0.98
N ASP A 72 -6.20 -27.10 -1.94
CA ASP A 72 -5.63 -28.45 -1.75
C ASP A 72 -4.10 -28.48 -1.91
N LEU A 73 -3.50 -27.41 -2.43
CA LEU A 73 -2.05 -27.33 -2.58
C LEU A 73 -1.38 -27.02 -1.22
N PRO A 74 -0.23 -27.66 -0.92
CA PRO A 74 0.44 -27.51 0.36
C PRO A 74 0.89 -26.05 0.57
N GLY A 75 0.61 -25.51 1.75
CA GLY A 75 0.91 -24.12 2.14
C GLY A 75 -0.07 -23.06 1.63
N MET A 76 -1.05 -23.38 0.76
CA MET A 76 -1.94 -22.36 0.20
C MET A 76 -2.95 -21.81 1.21
N VAL A 77 -3.36 -22.60 2.20
CA VAL A 77 -4.29 -22.12 3.24
C VAL A 77 -3.65 -21.04 4.12
N ASP A 78 -2.33 -21.10 4.33
CA ASP A 78 -1.59 -20.14 5.15
C ASP A 78 -1.45 -18.76 4.50
N MET A 79 -1.62 -18.65 3.18
CA MET A 79 -1.63 -17.38 2.44
C MET A 79 -2.76 -16.44 2.87
N ARG A 80 -3.75 -16.95 3.64
CA ARG A 80 -4.80 -16.13 4.26
C ARG A 80 -4.29 -15.31 5.44
N ILE A 81 -3.10 -15.59 5.95
CA ILE A 81 -2.49 -14.83 7.03
C ILE A 81 -1.68 -13.70 6.38
N PRO A 82 -2.03 -12.42 6.60
CA PRO A 82 -1.31 -11.32 5.99
C PRO A 82 0.14 -11.27 6.52
N VAL A 83 1.07 -10.85 5.66
CA VAL A 83 2.51 -10.66 5.90
C VAL A 83 3.29 -11.94 6.20
N VAL A 84 2.82 -12.75 7.16
CA VAL A 84 3.50 -13.95 7.63
C VAL A 84 3.14 -15.17 6.78
N GLY A 85 1.92 -15.22 6.25
CA GLY A 85 1.41 -16.31 5.43
C GLY A 85 2.31 -16.69 4.26
N PRO A 86 2.81 -15.75 3.45
CA PRO A 86 3.72 -16.06 2.34
C PRO A 86 4.99 -16.79 2.78
N TRP A 87 5.57 -16.43 3.92
CA TRP A 87 6.78 -17.09 4.43
C TRP A 87 6.51 -18.49 4.98
N ILE A 88 5.37 -18.68 5.64
CA ILE A 88 4.92 -19.98 6.12
C ILE A 88 4.60 -20.90 4.92
N SER A 89 3.89 -20.36 3.93
CA SER A 89 3.52 -21.04 2.70
C SER A 89 4.74 -21.52 1.93
N LEU A 90 5.76 -20.65 1.80
CA LEU A 90 7.03 -20.99 1.15
C LEU A 90 7.73 -22.18 1.80
N ALA A 91 7.72 -22.26 3.13
CA ALA A 91 8.34 -23.37 3.87
C ALA A 91 7.59 -24.70 3.74
N GLN A 92 6.33 -24.66 3.32
CA GLN A 92 5.47 -25.84 3.11
C GLN A 92 5.33 -26.22 1.65
N MET A 93 6.02 -25.53 0.73
CA MET A 93 5.94 -25.86 -0.68
C MET A 93 6.63 -27.19 -0.96
N ASP A 94 5.82 -28.17 -1.33
CA ASP A 94 6.29 -29.46 -1.81
C ASP A 94 5.57 -29.84 -3.11
N CYS A 95 6.15 -30.81 -3.82
CA CYS A 95 5.51 -31.44 -4.95
C CYS A 95 4.59 -32.59 -4.49
N PRO A 96 3.43 -32.77 -5.14
CA PRO A 96 2.59 -33.94 -4.88
C PRO A 96 3.39 -35.22 -5.16
N ALA A 97 3.21 -36.24 -4.32
CA ALA A 97 3.91 -37.53 -4.46
C ALA A 97 3.60 -38.24 -5.79
N ASP A 98 2.54 -37.83 -6.47
CA ASP A 98 1.98 -38.47 -7.66
C ASP A 98 2.44 -37.82 -8.99
N GLU A 99 3.26 -36.75 -8.94
CA GLU A 99 3.71 -36.01 -10.12
C GLU A 99 5.24 -35.95 -10.25
N GLU A 100 5.80 -36.59 -11.29
CA GLU A 100 7.25 -36.67 -11.52
C GLU A 100 7.86 -35.34 -12.06
N ASP A 101 7.06 -34.43 -12.62
CA ASP A 101 7.51 -33.20 -13.31
C ASP A 101 7.00 -31.88 -12.68
N CYS A 102 6.77 -31.82 -11.37
CA CYS A 102 6.20 -30.64 -10.70
C CYS A 102 7.19 -29.46 -10.48
N SER A 103 8.47 -29.63 -10.83
CA SER A 103 9.52 -28.64 -10.52
C SER A 103 9.27 -27.23 -11.06
N ALA A 104 8.74 -27.08 -12.27
CA ALA A 104 8.51 -25.77 -12.88
C ALA A 104 7.37 -25.00 -12.20
N GLU A 105 6.28 -25.70 -11.87
CA GLU A 105 5.16 -25.12 -11.14
C GLU A 105 5.57 -24.73 -9.71
N LEU A 106 6.34 -25.59 -9.03
CA LEU A 106 6.87 -25.32 -7.70
C LEU A 106 7.70 -24.03 -7.68
N VAL A 107 8.60 -23.87 -8.65
CA VAL A 107 9.43 -22.67 -8.80
C VAL A 107 8.57 -21.44 -9.06
N LEU A 108 7.60 -21.52 -9.99
CA LEU A 108 6.72 -20.40 -10.30
C LEU A 108 5.91 -19.99 -9.06
N ARG A 109 5.32 -20.94 -8.34
CA ARG A 109 4.57 -20.69 -7.11
C ARG A 109 5.45 -20.08 -6.04
N GLY A 110 6.66 -20.59 -5.87
CA GLY A 110 7.66 -20.05 -4.94
C GLY A 110 8.01 -18.59 -5.25
N VAL A 111 8.30 -18.27 -6.51
CA VAL A 111 8.60 -16.91 -6.95
C VAL A 111 7.42 -15.97 -6.71
N LEU A 112 6.20 -16.38 -7.08
CA LEU A 112 4.99 -15.59 -6.85
C LEU A 112 4.74 -15.34 -5.36
N THR A 113 5.00 -16.34 -4.52
CA THR A 113 4.82 -16.26 -3.07
C THR A 113 5.84 -15.31 -2.42
N VAL A 114 7.10 -15.39 -2.83
CA VAL A 114 8.12 -14.44 -2.37
C VAL A 114 7.80 -13.02 -2.84
N ALA A 115 7.40 -12.87 -4.10
CA ALA A 115 7.02 -11.57 -4.65
C ALA A 115 5.82 -10.96 -3.89
N ASP A 116 4.81 -11.77 -3.56
CA ASP A 116 3.68 -11.35 -2.74
C ASP A 116 4.12 -10.90 -1.34
N GLY A 117 4.92 -11.72 -0.62
CA GLY A 117 5.44 -11.36 0.69
C GLY A 117 6.26 -10.06 0.69
N LEU A 118 7.09 -9.86 -0.34
CA LEU A 118 7.85 -8.63 -0.52
C LEU A 118 6.96 -7.43 -0.84
N MET A 119 5.91 -7.59 -1.65
CA MET A 119 4.96 -6.51 -1.93
C MET A 119 4.16 -6.12 -0.68
N GLN A 120 3.75 -7.08 0.15
CA GLN A 120 3.08 -6.79 1.42
C GLN A 120 4.02 -6.03 2.37
N LEU A 121 5.26 -6.48 2.55
CA LEU A 121 6.25 -5.78 3.39
C LEU A 121 6.62 -4.40 2.83
N GLY A 122 6.81 -4.29 1.51
CA GLY A 122 7.11 -3.03 0.84
C GLY A 122 5.96 -2.03 0.97
N GLY A 123 4.72 -2.48 0.81
CA GLY A 123 3.54 -1.65 1.03
C GLY A 123 3.44 -1.13 2.47
N LEU A 124 3.71 -1.98 3.47
CA LEU A 124 3.79 -1.56 4.87
C LEU A 124 4.93 -0.58 5.15
N ALA A 125 6.09 -0.76 4.51
CA ALA A 125 7.20 0.18 4.61
C ALA A 125 6.80 1.55 4.05
N ILE A 126 6.13 1.61 2.90
CA ILE A 126 5.60 2.86 2.31
C ILE A 126 4.60 3.53 3.26
N ILE A 127 3.70 2.77 3.89
CA ILE A 127 2.79 3.31 4.91
C ILE A 127 3.58 3.90 6.07
N GLY A 128 4.60 3.18 6.56
CA GLY A 128 5.50 3.63 7.62
C GLY A 128 6.21 4.94 7.27
N GLU A 129 6.77 5.05 6.08
CA GLU A 129 7.35 6.30 5.58
C GLU A 129 6.32 7.43 5.62
N GLY A 130 5.11 7.20 5.13
CA GLY A 130 4.03 8.18 5.20
C GLY A 130 3.68 8.60 6.64
N ILE A 131 3.70 7.69 7.62
CA ILE A 131 3.39 8.01 9.01
C ILE A 131 4.50 8.83 9.66
N PHE A 132 5.76 8.46 9.44
CA PHE A 132 6.92 9.09 10.08
C PHE A 132 7.54 10.25 9.29
N MET A 133 7.05 10.54 8.07
CA MET A 133 7.53 11.65 7.25
C MET A 133 7.17 13.01 7.85
N THR A 134 8.18 13.87 7.96
CA THR A 134 8.02 15.27 8.32
C THR A 134 7.61 16.08 7.09
N THR A 135 6.50 16.81 7.19
CA THR A 135 5.99 17.69 6.12
C THR A 135 6.02 19.14 6.56
N GLU A 136 5.93 20.06 5.59
CA GLU A 136 5.66 21.46 5.89
C GLU A 136 4.42 21.58 6.78
N ALA A 137 4.39 22.60 7.65
CA ALA A 137 3.20 22.91 8.42
C ALA A 137 2.04 23.09 7.45
N THR A 138 0.96 22.32 7.64
CA THR A 138 -0.26 22.50 6.84
C THR A 138 -0.65 23.96 6.93
N ALA A 139 -0.58 24.68 5.81
CA ALA A 139 -1.07 26.03 5.72
C ALA A 139 -2.52 26.00 6.25
N PRO A 140 -2.90 26.90 7.18
CA PRO A 140 -4.27 26.93 7.68
C PRO A 140 -5.19 26.95 6.47
N ALA A 141 -6.09 25.96 6.39
CA ALA A 141 -7.02 25.86 5.29
C ALA A 141 -7.67 27.22 5.13
N GLU A 142 -7.50 27.83 3.95
CA GLU A 142 -8.12 29.10 3.61
C GLU A 142 -9.59 28.98 4.04
N PRO A 143 -10.11 29.90 4.88
CA PRO A 143 -11.43 29.75 5.47
C PRO A 143 -12.40 29.59 4.31
N LYS A 144 -12.88 28.35 4.11
CA LYS A 144 -13.90 28.06 3.11
C LYS A 144 -15.01 29.07 3.38
N PRO A 145 -15.45 29.85 2.38
CA PRO A 145 -16.57 30.78 2.55
C PRO A 145 -17.67 29.96 3.22
N GLN A 146 -18.12 30.41 4.40
CA GLN A 146 -18.90 29.61 5.32
C GLN A 146 -20.01 28.91 4.54
N ALA A 147 -19.85 27.61 4.30
CA ALA A 147 -20.84 26.84 3.60
C ALA A 147 -22.12 26.97 4.42
N PHE A 148 -23.21 27.38 3.77
CA PHE A 148 -24.54 27.51 4.34
C PHE A 148 -24.78 26.47 5.45
N THR A 149 -24.70 26.90 6.71
CA THR A 149 -24.64 25.96 7.83
C THR A 149 -26.02 25.88 8.46
N ILE A 150 -26.78 24.84 8.12
CA ILE A 150 -28.08 24.57 8.76
C ILE A 150 -27.87 23.71 10.00
N ARG A 151 -28.34 24.17 11.15
CA ARG A 151 -28.37 23.41 12.40
C ARG A 151 -29.77 23.41 12.99
N ALA A 152 -30.29 22.24 13.31
CA ALA A 152 -31.46 22.12 14.15
C ALA A 152 -31.08 22.50 15.59
N ALA A 153 -31.82 23.42 16.19
CA ALA A 153 -31.61 23.85 17.57
C ALA A 153 -32.92 23.80 18.35
N PRO A 154 -32.90 23.35 19.61
CA PRO A 154 -34.08 23.40 20.46
C PRO A 154 -34.46 24.85 20.71
N VAL A 155 -35.73 25.18 20.51
CA VAL A 155 -36.30 26.49 20.83
C VAL A 155 -37.28 26.30 21.98
N VAL A 156 -36.96 26.95 23.10
CA VAL A 156 -37.82 26.98 24.28
C VAL A 156 -38.27 28.41 24.49
N THR A 157 -39.57 28.65 24.40
CA THR A 157 -40.20 29.91 24.79
C THR A 157 -41.17 29.65 25.95
N GLY A 158 -41.64 30.70 26.61
CA GLY A 158 -42.53 30.57 27.78
C GLY A 158 -43.87 29.85 27.52
N SER A 159 -44.22 29.59 26.26
CA SER A 159 -45.48 28.95 25.86
C SER A 159 -45.32 27.74 24.94
N MET A 160 -44.11 27.40 24.48
CA MET A 160 -43.90 26.23 23.60
C MET A 160 -42.46 25.70 23.64
N THR A 161 -42.32 24.41 23.35
CA THR A 161 -41.03 23.75 23.13
C THR A 161 -41.06 23.12 21.74
N GLY A 162 -40.04 23.38 20.92
CA GLY A 162 -39.95 22.85 19.56
C GLY A 162 -38.53 22.80 19.04
N ILE A 163 -38.38 22.38 17.78
CA ILE A 163 -37.11 22.39 17.05
C ILE A 163 -37.16 23.51 16.01
N GLY A 164 -36.23 24.45 16.12
CA GLY A 164 -36.00 25.50 15.14
C GLY A 164 -34.85 25.16 14.21
N ILE A 165 -34.82 25.77 13.03
CA ILE A 165 -33.73 25.66 12.07
C ILE A 165 -32.94 26.98 12.12
N LEU A 166 -31.67 26.91 12.49
CA LEU A 166 -30.73 28.02 12.47
C LEU A 166 -29.84 27.88 11.25
N GLY A 167 -29.72 28.96 10.46
CA GLY A 167 -28.84 29.05 9.31
C GLY A 167 -27.96 30.28 9.39
N THR A 168 -26.70 30.18 8.98
CA THR A 168 -25.88 31.34 8.59
C THR A 168 -25.83 31.37 7.07
N PHE A 169 -26.23 32.50 6.49
CA PHE A 169 -26.31 32.78 5.05
C PHE A 169 -25.44 33.97 4.67
#